data_AF-A0A9E3N7E1-F1
#
_entry.id   AF-A0A9E3N7E1-F1
#
_cell.length_a   1.000
_cell.length_b   1.000
_cell.length_c   1.000
_cell.angle_alpha   90.00
_cell.angle_beta   90.00
_cell.angle_gamma   90.00
#
_symmetry.space_group_name_H-M   'P 1'
#
loop_
_entity.id
_entity.type
_entity.pdbx_description
1 polymer ?
#
loop_
_entity_poly.entity_id
_entity_poly.type
_entity_poly.pdbx_seq_one_letter_code
_entity_poly.pdbx_strand_id
1 'polypeptide(L)' 'MSDIQHLQTEILGQIAAAPDEAALEAVRVAALGKKGSISALLATLGKMSPDERKSEGAKINLAKDAVSRA' A
#
# COMPACT_ATOMS: atom_id res chain seq x y z
N MET A 1 -8.30 9.76 10.29
CA MET A 1 -7.71 8.67 9.49
C MET A 1 -6.46 9.25 8.82
N SER A 2 -5.30 8.59 8.88
CA SER A 2 -4.16 9.02 8.05
C SER A 2 -4.39 8.66 6.57
N ASP A 3 -3.71 9.35 5.65
CA ASP A 3 -3.80 9.07 4.21
C ASP A 3 -3.43 7.60 3.88
N ILE A 4 -2.47 7.03 4.63
CA ILE A 4 -2.07 5.62 4.52
C ILE A 4 -3.20 4.67 4.92
N GLN A 5 -3.92 4.97 6.01
CA GLN A 5 -5.04 4.13 6.45
C GLN A 5 -6.22 4.18 5.49
N HIS A 6 -6.48 5.35 4.90
CA HIS A 6 -7.50 5.50 3.86
C HIS A 6 -7.14 4.65 2.63
N LEU A 7 -5.92 4.81 2.12
CA LEU A 7 -5.43 4.04 0.97
C LEU A 7 -5.48 2.53 1.23
N GLN A 8 -5.06 2.08 2.42
CA GLN A 8 -5.16 0.67 2.80
C GLN A 8 -6.61 0.16 2.74
N THR A 9 -7.55 0.91 3.33
CA THR A 9 -8.96 0.51 3.37
C THR A 9 -9.56 0.43 1.97
N GLU A 10 -9.23 1.41 1.12
CA GLU A 10 -9.67 1.43 -0.28
C GLU A 10 -9.17 0.21 -1.06
N ILE A 11 -7.87 -0.09 -0.97
CA ILE A 11 -7.28 -1.25 -1.66
C ILE A 11 -7.90 -2.56 -1.16
N LEU A 12 -8.09 -2.71 0.16
CA LEU A 12 -8.74 -3.91 0.72
C LEU A 12 -10.19 -4.05 0.24
N GLY A 13 -10.92 -2.94 0.11
CA GLY A 13 -12.25 -2.93 -0.49
C GLY A 13 -12.24 -3.37 -1.96
N GLN A 14 -11.27 -2.89 -2.74
CA GLN A 14 -11.09 -3.30 -4.14
C GLN A 14 -10.73 -4.78 -4.27
N ILE A 15 -9.87 -5.31 -3.39
CA ILE A 15 -9.53 -6.74 -3.32
C ILE A 15 -10.78 -7.56 -3.03
N ALA A 16 -11.57 -7.17 -2.03
CA ALA A 16 -12.80 -7.88 -1.67
C ALA A 16 -13.88 -7.83 -2.77
N ALA A 17 -13.87 -6.78 -3.59
CA ALA A 17 -14.80 -6.60 -4.70
C ALA A 17 -14.33 -7.23 -6.03
N ALA A 18 -13.11 -7.77 -6.09
CA ALA A 18 -12.56 -8.36 -7.30
C ALA A 18 -13.38 -9.60 -7.72
N PRO A 19 -13.97 -9.63 -8.93
CA PRO A 19 -14.85 -10.72 -9.36
C PRO A 19 -14.10 -11.99 -9.78
N ASP A 20 -12.80 -11.88 -10.07
CA ASP A 20 -11.96 -12.98 -10.54
C ASP A 20 -10.48 -12.74 -10.21
N GLU A 21 -9.65 -13.74 -10.49
CA GLU A 21 -8.21 -13.70 -10.24
C GLU A 21 -7.50 -12.60 -11.03
N ALA A 22 -7.96 -12.29 -12.25
CA ALA A 22 -7.34 -11.28 -13.09
C ALA A 22 -7.58 -9.87 -12.53
N ALA A 23 -8.81 -9.59 -12.06
CA ALA A 23 -9.14 -8.35 -11.38
C ALA A 23 -8.41 -8.22 -10.04
N LEU A 24 -8.30 -9.31 -9.27
CA LEU A 24 -7.54 -9.34 -8.02
C LEU A 24 -6.07 -8.99 -8.27
N GLU A 25 -5.45 -9.61 -9.28
CA GLU A 25 -4.06 -9.32 -9.62
C GLU A 25 -3.88 -7.89 -10.13
N ALA A 26 -4.83 -7.35 -10.90
CA ALA A 26 -4.79 -5.96 -11.33
C ALA A 26 -4.77 -4.99 -10.13
N VAL A 27 -5.59 -5.24 -9.10
CA VAL A 27 -5.59 -4.45 -7.85
C VAL A 27 -4.26 -4.60 -7.13
N ARG A 28 -3.73 -5.83 -7.00
CA ARG A 28 -2.44 -6.09 -6.36
C ARG A 28 -1.28 -5.39 -7.08
N VAL A 29 -1.24 -5.42 -8.41
CA VAL A 29 -0.23 -4.71 -9.21
C VAL A 29 -0.37 -3.19 -9.06
N ALA A 30 -1.59 -2.67 -9.06
CA ALA A 30 -1.85 -1.24 -8.86
C ALA A 30 -1.44 -0.74 -7.45
N ALA A 31 -1.51 -1.61 -6.44
CA ALA A 31 -1.09 -1.29 -5.07
C ALA A 31 0.42 -1.51 -4.83
N LEU A 32 0.92 -2.71 -5.16
CA LEU A 32 2.23 -3.23 -4.76
C LEU A 32 3.26 -3.29 -5.89
N GLY A 33 2.85 -3.09 -7.15
CA GLY A 33 3.74 -3.10 -8.29
C GLY A 33 4.80 -2.00 -8.22
N LYS A 34 5.75 -2.00 -9.16
CA LYS A 34 6.87 -1.03 -9.18
C LYS A 34 6.42 0.44 -9.18
N LYS A 35 5.27 0.72 -9.81
CA LYS A 35 4.61 2.04 -9.84
C LYS A 35 3.35 2.09 -8.98
N GLY A 36 3.13 1.07 -8.16
CA GLY A 36 1.93 0.96 -7.34
C GLY A 36 1.89 2.01 -6.24
N SER A 37 0.69 2.30 -5.75
CA SER A 37 0.45 3.36 -4.76
C SER A 37 1.26 3.18 -3.48
N ILE A 38 1.34 1.96 -2.93
CA ILE A 38 2.12 1.66 -1.73
C ILE A 38 3.63 1.73 -2.01
N SER A 39 4.06 1.22 -3.17
CA SER A 39 5.47 1.31 -3.60
C SER A 39 5.92 2.76 -3.80
N ALA A 40 5.04 3.63 -4.30
CA ALA A 40 5.31 5.06 -4.44
C ALA A 40 5.49 5.74 -3.07
N LEU A 41 4.66 5.38 -2.06
CA LEU A 41 4.85 5.86 -0.68
C LEU A 41 6.17 5.38 -0.08
N LEU A 42 6.56 4.13 -0.30
CA LEU A 42 7.87 3.64 0.15
C LEU A 42 9.02 4.43 -0.48
N ALA A 43 8.88 4.87 -1.74
CA ALA A 43 9.89 5.68 -2.39
C ALA A 43 10.05 7.08 -1.79
N THR A 44 8.99 7.67 -1.20
CA THR A 44 9.09 8.99 -0.55
C THR A 44 9.95 8.96 0.71
N LEU A 45 10.07 7.81 1.36
CA LEU A 45 10.92 7.60 2.54
C LEU A 45 12.40 7.93 2.28
N GLY A 46 12.86 7.81 1.04
CA GLY A 46 14.24 8.16 0.65
C GLY A 46 14.58 9.63 0.85
N LYS A 47 13.56 10.52 0.90
CA LYS A 47 13.72 11.97 1.07
C LYS A 47 13.57 12.44 2.52
N MET A 48 13.19 11.55 3.44
CA MET A 48 12.92 11.88 4.84
C MET A 48 14.16 11.76 5.72
N SER A 49 14.16 12.42 6.88
CA SER A 49 15.18 12.21 7.93
C SER A 49 15.10 10.77 8.51
N PRO A 50 16.15 10.29 9.21
CA PRO A 50 16.14 8.94 9.80
C PRO A 50 14.96 8.68 10.75
N ASP A 51 14.59 9.65 11.57
CA ASP A 51 13.51 9.49 12.56
C ASP A 51 12.13 9.50 11.91
N GLU A 52 11.91 10.39 10.94
CA GLU A 52 10.67 10.42 10.13
C GLU A 52 10.55 9.14 9.31
N ARG A 53 11.64 8.71 8.66
CA ARG A 53 11.68 7.47 7.89
C ARG A 53 11.28 6.26 8.73
N LYS A 54 11.74 6.20 9.99
CA LYS A 54 11.41 5.09 10.89
C LYS A 54 9.91 5.05 11.22
N SER A 55 9.33 6.21 11.56
CA SER A 55 7.92 6.29 11.93
C SER A 55 6.97 6.12 10.73
N GLU A 56 7.23 6.81 9.63
CA GLU A 56 6.42 6.70 8.41
C GLU A 56 6.62 5.36 7.71
N GLY A 57 7.85 4.85 7.67
CA GLY A 57 8.15 3.55 7.09
C GLY A 57 7.43 2.40 7.79
N ALA A 58 7.32 2.44 9.12
CA ALA A 58 6.54 1.47 9.87
C ALA A 58 5.06 1.48 9.46
N LYS A 59 4.45 2.66 9.30
CA LYS A 59 3.05 2.79 8.87
C LYS A 59 2.82 2.24 7.47
N ILE A 60 3.70 2.58 6.52
CA ILE A 60 3.57 2.13 5.13
C ILE A 60 3.78 0.61 5.04
N ASN A 61 4.72 0.05 5.80
CA ASN A 61 4.94 -1.40 5.83
C ASN A 61 3.73 -2.15 6.41
N LEU A 62 3.07 -1.63 7.45
CA LEU A 62 1.84 -2.23 7.96
C LEU A 62 0.73 -2.29 6.89
N ALA A 63 0.56 -1.21 6.11
CA ALA A 63 -0.39 -1.19 5.00
C ALA A 63 -0.01 -2.18 3.89
N LYS A 64 1.27 -2.23 3.52
CA LYS A 64 1.80 -3.20 2.55
C LYS A 64 1.50 -4.63 2.97
N ASP A 65 1.77 -4.95 4.23
CA ASP A 65 1.58 -6.30 4.78
C ASP A 65 0.09 -6.68 4.84
N ALA A 66 -0.78 -5.73 5.19
CA ALA A 66 -2.22 -5.96 5.16
C ALA A 66 -2.72 -6.30 3.75
N VAL A 67 -2.30 -5.52 2.74
CA VAL A 67 -2.66 -5.75 1.34
C VAL A 67 -2.04 -7.03 0.78
N SER A 68 -0.82 -7.37 1.17
CA SER A 68 -0.13 -8.58 0.68
C SER A 68 -0.73 -9.88 1.22
N ARG A 69 -1.42 -9.81 2.38
CA ARG A 69 -2.08 -10.95 3.03
C ARG A 69 -3.57 -11.07 2.70
N ALA A 70 -4.15 -10.06 2.05
CA ALA A 70 -5.51 -10.08 1.55
C ALA A 70 -5.54 -10.76 0.18
#